data_AF-A0A8S2YC22-F1
#
_entry.id   AF-A0A8S2YC22-F1
#
_cell.length_a   1.000
_cell.length_b   1.000
_cell.length_c   1.000
_cell.angle_alpha   90.00
_cell.angle_beta   90.00
_cell.angle_gamma   90.00
#
_symmetry.space_group_name_H-M   'P 1'
#
loop_
_entity.id
_entity.type
_entity.pdbx_description
1 polymer ?
#
loop_
_entity_poly.entity_id
_entity_poly.type
_entity_poly.pdbx_seq_one_letter_code
_entity_poly.pdbx_strand_id
1 'polypeptide(L)'
;LEKEHEEEMESQRKYIRRAYRKNREAFLYFLDELHDQGKLHSMSLWVDLFSIISNDDRFSRMLGQPGSTPLDLYKFYVEDLKARFHDEKKIVKEILKDRGFSIETDVTFEKFAEIISTDKRATTLDAGNIKLTYNSLIEKAEAKEKERLKEEARRQKRLEQNFKQLFKKLETLSEDTKWDEVKDQLETDPDYQAVQPESERQRLFSEYMTTITQACLHTQNKRRKDKKKKKKQTVQQTNQT
;
A
#
# COMPACT_ATOMS: atom_id res chain seq x y z
N LEU A 1 -11.02 -72.62 5.30
CA LEU A 1 -9.62 -72.29 4.96
C LEU A 1 -9.52 -71.03 4.08
N GLU A 2 -9.77 -71.08 2.77
CA GLU A 2 -9.64 -69.86 1.92
C GLU A 2 -10.61 -68.73 2.32
N LYS A 3 -11.90 -69.07 2.53
CA LYS A 3 -12.92 -68.10 2.94
C LYS A 3 -12.66 -67.51 4.34
N GLU A 4 -12.19 -68.31 5.28
CA GLU A 4 -11.82 -67.85 6.64
C GLU A 4 -10.61 -66.92 6.59
N HIS A 5 -9.61 -67.25 5.76
CA HIS A 5 -8.45 -66.40 5.54
C HIS A 5 -8.84 -65.06 4.89
N GLU A 6 -9.75 -65.05 3.92
CA GLU A 6 -10.28 -63.83 3.31
C GLU A 6 -11.03 -62.95 4.33
N GLU A 7 -11.86 -63.54 5.20
CA GLU A 7 -12.60 -62.84 6.26
C GLU A 7 -11.66 -62.23 7.32
N GLU A 8 -10.61 -62.96 7.70
CA GLU A 8 -9.56 -62.46 8.60
C GLU A 8 -8.78 -61.28 7.99
N MET A 9 -8.36 -61.42 6.72
CA MET A 9 -7.64 -60.36 6.00
C MET A 9 -8.50 -59.11 5.81
N GLU A 10 -9.81 -59.27 5.55
CA GLU A 10 -10.73 -58.14 5.44
C GLU A 10 -10.91 -57.43 6.79
N SER A 11 -11.02 -58.18 7.88
CA SER A 11 -11.14 -57.67 9.24
C SER A 11 -9.88 -56.90 9.66
N GLN A 12 -8.69 -57.41 9.34
CA GLN A 12 -7.43 -56.71 9.56
C GLN A 12 -7.36 -55.41 8.74
N ARG A 13 -7.73 -55.43 7.46
CA ARG A 13 -7.79 -54.23 6.61
C ARG A 13 -8.76 -53.18 7.16
N LYS A 14 -9.91 -53.59 7.70
CA LYS A 14 -10.89 -52.70 8.36
C LYS A 14 -10.30 -52.09 9.63
N TYR A 15 -9.63 -52.89 10.46
CA TYR A 15 -8.95 -52.42 11.67
C TYR A 15 -7.87 -51.37 11.36
N ILE A 16 -6.99 -51.66 10.40
CA ILE A 16 -5.91 -50.77 9.98
C ILE A 16 -6.48 -49.44 9.45
N ARG A 17 -7.50 -49.49 8.58
CA ARG A 17 -8.17 -48.27 8.08
C ARG A 17 -8.77 -47.42 9.20
N ARG A 18 -9.34 -48.05 10.24
CA ARG A 18 -9.87 -47.35 11.41
C ARG A 18 -8.76 -46.72 12.24
N ALA A 19 -7.66 -47.44 12.48
CA ALA A 19 -6.50 -46.92 13.19
C ALA A 19 -5.90 -45.69 12.47
N TYR A 20 -5.78 -45.75 11.14
CA TYR A 20 -5.30 -44.64 10.32
C TYR A 20 -6.19 -43.40 10.41
N ARG A 21 -7.51 -43.57 10.46
CA ARG A 21 -8.44 -42.46 10.68
C ARG A 21 -8.27 -41.83 12.05
N LYS A 22 -8.19 -42.65 13.10
CA LYS A 22 -7.96 -42.17 14.47
C LYS A 22 -6.64 -41.41 14.60
N ASN A 23 -5.59 -41.85 13.92
CA ASN A 23 -4.31 -41.15 13.91
C ASN A 23 -4.42 -39.77 13.24
N ARG A 24 -5.25 -39.62 12.20
CA ARG A 24 -5.54 -38.31 11.57
C ARG A 24 -6.33 -37.40 12.49
N GLU A 25 -7.37 -37.92 13.12
CA GLU A 25 -8.18 -37.18 14.11
C GLU A 25 -7.31 -36.68 15.27
N ALA A 26 -6.41 -37.54 15.79
CA ALA A 26 -5.47 -37.15 16.84
C ALA A 26 -4.49 -36.06 16.38
N PHE A 27 -4.01 -36.12 15.13
CA PHE A 27 -3.15 -35.08 14.57
C PHE A 27 -3.89 -33.76 14.33
N LEU A 28 -5.16 -33.79 13.94
CA LEU A 28 -5.98 -32.57 13.85
C LEU A 28 -6.17 -31.92 15.22
N TYR A 29 -6.48 -32.71 16.25
CA TYR A 29 -6.56 -32.22 17.63
C TYR A 29 -5.25 -31.60 18.12
N PHE A 30 -4.10 -32.13 17.67
CA PHE A 30 -2.81 -31.49 17.94
C PHE A 30 -2.68 -30.11 17.28
N LEU A 31 -3.18 -29.95 16.04
CA LEU A 31 -3.20 -28.63 15.39
C LEU A 31 -4.12 -27.65 16.14
N ASP A 32 -5.27 -28.11 16.64
CA ASP A 32 -6.15 -27.32 17.51
C ASP A 32 -5.37 -26.83 18.75
N GLU A 33 -4.66 -27.73 19.44
CA GLU A 33 -3.85 -27.35 20.61
C GLU A 33 -2.75 -26.32 20.28
N LEU A 34 -2.11 -26.43 19.11
CA LEU A 34 -1.13 -25.44 18.67
C LEU A 34 -1.79 -24.10 18.36
N HIS A 35 -3.01 -24.10 17.84
CA HIS A 35 -3.79 -22.90 17.55
C HIS A 35 -4.21 -22.20 18.84
N ASP A 36 -4.75 -22.94 19.80
CA ASP A 36 -5.14 -22.44 21.12
C ASP A 36 -3.96 -21.85 21.90
N GLN A 37 -2.76 -22.40 21.72
CA GLN A 37 -1.52 -21.87 22.30
C GLN A 37 -0.96 -20.65 21.55
N GLY A 38 -1.59 -20.23 20.45
CA GLY A 38 -1.12 -19.14 19.59
C GLY A 38 0.14 -19.47 18.80
N LYS A 39 0.58 -20.73 18.76
CA LYS A 39 1.75 -21.19 18.00
C LYS A 39 1.40 -21.35 16.52
N LEU A 40 0.20 -21.87 16.24
CA LEU A 40 -0.37 -21.99 14.90
C LEU A 40 -1.39 -20.87 14.68
N HIS A 41 -1.40 -20.26 13.50
CA HIS A 41 -2.38 -19.27 13.05
C HIS A 41 -2.42 -19.22 11.50
N SER A 42 -3.28 -18.39 10.90
CA SER A 42 -3.48 -18.37 9.43
C SER A 42 -2.26 -17.96 8.60
N MET A 43 -1.25 -17.36 9.24
CA MET A 43 0.02 -16.95 8.61
C MET A 43 1.20 -17.83 8.99
N SER A 44 1.02 -18.86 9.83
CA SER A 44 2.11 -19.76 10.20
C SER A 44 2.61 -20.51 8.96
N LEU A 45 3.91 -20.85 8.96
CA LEU A 45 4.51 -21.71 7.94
C LEU A 45 4.82 -23.08 8.53
N TRP A 46 4.70 -24.13 7.71
CA TRP A 46 5.01 -25.49 8.12
C TRP A 46 6.43 -25.61 8.67
N VAL A 47 7.38 -24.93 8.02
CA VAL A 47 8.80 -24.94 8.41
C VAL A 47 9.04 -24.38 9.80
N ASP A 48 8.27 -23.37 10.21
CA ASP A 48 8.40 -22.73 11.52
C ASP A 48 7.88 -23.63 12.63
N LEU A 49 6.86 -24.44 12.32
CA LEU A 49 6.23 -25.38 13.26
C LEU A 49 6.87 -26.76 13.25
N PHE A 50 7.68 -27.09 12.27
CA PHE A 50 8.22 -28.44 12.10
C PHE A 50 9.02 -28.93 13.31
N SER A 51 9.74 -28.03 13.99
CA SER A 51 10.48 -28.35 15.21
C SER A 51 9.57 -28.77 16.37
N ILE A 52 8.35 -28.23 16.43
CA ILE A 52 7.35 -28.58 17.45
C ILE A 52 6.61 -29.85 17.00
N ILE A 53 6.21 -29.89 15.73
CA ILE A 53 5.40 -30.96 15.15
C ILE A 53 6.17 -32.28 15.10
N SER A 54 7.44 -32.27 14.69
CA SER A 54 8.23 -33.49 14.53
C SER A 54 8.55 -34.19 15.85
N ASN A 55 8.50 -33.47 16.97
CA ASN A 55 8.72 -33.99 18.31
C ASN A 55 7.46 -34.59 18.97
N ASP A 56 6.27 -34.45 18.35
CA ASP A 56 5.03 -35.00 18.90
C ASP A 56 4.76 -36.43 18.36
N ASP A 57 4.40 -37.35 19.25
CA ASP A 57 4.10 -38.74 18.88
C ASP A 57 2.98 -38.87 17.84
N ARG A 58 1.99 -37.95 17.84
CA ARG A 58 0.87 -37.96 16.89
C ARG A 58 1.33 -37.72 15.46
N PHE A 59 2.40 -36.94 15.28
CA PHE A 59 3.06 -36.79 13.97
C PHE A 59 3.74 -38.09 13.55
N SER A 60 4.55 -38.70 14.43
CA SER A 60 5.28 -39.94 14.14
C SER A 60 4.33 -41.09 13.79
N ARG A 61 3.19 -41.21 14.49
CA ARG A 61 2.15 -42.21 14.22
C ARG A 61 1.52 -42.07 12.83
N MET A 62 1.54 -40.87 12.24
CA MET A 62 0.97 -40.59 10.93
C MET A 62 1.91 -40.96 9.77
N LEU A 63 3.20 -41.18 10.02
CA LEU A 63 4.19 -41.45 8.97
C LEU A 63 3.95 -42.82 8.30
N GLY A 64 4.14 -42.87 6.98
CA GLY A 64 4.00 -44.10 6.19
C GLY A 64 2.57 -44.59 5.96
N GLN A 65 1.55 -43.90 6.45
CA GLN A 65 0.15 -44.26 6.20
C GLN A 65 -0.33 -43.74 4.82
N PRO A 66 -1.17 -44.49 4.09
CA PRO A 66 -1.78 -44.02 2.84
C PRO A 66 -2.82 -42.92 3.11
N GLY A 67 -3.02 -42.02 2.15
CA GLY A 67 -3.98 -40.90 2.23
C GLY A 67 -3.31 -39.56 2.57
N SER A 68 -4.08 -38.61 3.12
CA SER A 68 -3.56 -37.28 3.50
C SER A 68 -2.40 -37.39 4.48
N THR A 69 -1.31 -36.69 4.15
CA THR A 69 -0.10 -36.58 4.97
C THR A 69 -0.28 -35.54 6.09
N PRO A 70 0.59 -35.51 7.12
CA PRO A 70 0.59 -34.43 8.10
C PRO A 70 0.65 -33.02 7.48
N LEU A 71 1.44 -32.85 6.41
CA LEU A 71 1.54 -31.59 5.69
C LEU A 71 0.22 -31.21 4.99
N ASP A 72 -0.49 -32.18 4.42
CA ASP A 72 -1.79 -31.93 3.80
C ASP A 72 -2.81 -31.49 4.85
N LEU A 73 -2.88 -32.18 5.99
CA LEU A 73 -3.78 -31.81 7.10
C LEU A 73 -3.48 -30.42 7.64
N TYR A 74 -2.19 -30.08 7.81
CA TYR A 74 -1.78 -28.73 8.16
C TYR A 74 -2.21 -27.69 7.12
N LYS A 75 -2.02 -27.97 5.83
CA LYS A 75 -2.44 -27.06 4.76
C LYS A 75 -3.95 -26.84 4.81
N PHE A 76 -4.74 -27.90 4.92
CA PHE A 76 -6.19 -27.77 5.03
C PHE A 76 -6.59 -26.93 6.25
N TYR A 77 -5.98 -27.21 7.40
CA TYR A 77 -6.22 -26.45 8.63
C TYR A 77 -5.94 -24.95 8.45
N VAL A 78 -4.76 -24.60 7.92
CA VAL A 78 -4.39 -23.19 7.69
C VAL A 78 -5.28 -22.52 6.64
N GLU A 79 -5.66 -23.25 5.59
CA GLU A 79 -6.61 -22.73 4.58
C GLU A 79 -7.99 -22.47 5.20
N ASP A 80 -8.47 -23.32 6.11
CA ASP A 80 -9.71 -23.10 6.86
C ASP A 80 -9.62 -21.85 7.76
N LEU A 81 -8.46 -21.60 8.40
CA LEU A 81 -8.24 -20.36 9.14
C LEU A 81 -8.29 -19.13 8.21
N LYS A 82 -7.68 -19.20 7.03
CA LYS A 82 -7.68 -18.12 6.04
C LYS A 82 -9.06 -17.87 5.45
N ALA A 83 -9.86 -18.91 5.21
CA ALA A 83 -11.21 -18.78 4.68
C ALA A 83 -12.11 -17.92 5.59
N ARG A 84 -11.85 -17.93 6.91
CA ARG A 84 -12.56 -17.11 7.90
C ARG A 84 -12.13 -15.63 7.91
N PHE A 85 -11.07 -15.26 7.20
CA PHE A 85 -10.48 -13.91 7.24
C PHE A 85 -11.51 -12.80 6.98
N HIS A 86 -12.37 -12.94 5.96
CA HIS A 86 -13.31 -11.88 5.62
C HIS A 86 -14.35 -11.62 6.70
N ASP A 87 -14.82 -12.66 7.37
CA ASP A 87 -15.80 -12.54 8.44
C ASP A 87 -15.15 -12.06 9.74
N GLU A 88 -13.97 -12.59 10.09
CA GLU A 88 -13.19 -12.09 11.22
C GLU A 88 -12.78 -10.62 11.05
N LYS A 89 -12.41 -10.21 9.83
CA LYS A 89 -12.11 -8.81 9.51
C LYS A 89 -13.29 -7.89 9.76
N LYS A 90 -14.53 -8.34 9.55
CA LYS A 90 -15.74 -7.55 9.89
C LYS A 90 -15.84 -7.38 11.39
N ILE A 91 -15.67 -8.46 12.16
CA ILE A 91 -15.68 -8.43 13.63
C ILE A 91 -14.63 -7.45 14.16
N VAL A 92 -13.39 -7.53 13.65
CA VAL A 92 -12.31 -6.60 14.03
C VAL A 92 -12.72 -5.16 13.77
N LYS A 93 -13.28 -4.84 12.59
CA LYS A 93 -13.75 -3.48 12.27
C LYS A 93 -14.89 -3.01 13.19
N GLU A 94 -15.81 -3.90 13.56
CA GLU A 94 -16.87 -3.59 14.52
C GLU A 94 -16.30 -3.27 15.90
N ILE A 95 -15.33 -4.04 16.39
CA ILE A 95 -14.64 -3.76 17.64
C ILE A 95 -14.02 -2.36 17.61
N LEU A 96 -13.30 -2.01 16.55
CA LEU A 96 -12.69 -0.68 16.42
C LEU A 96 -13.74 0.43 16.42
N LYS A 97 -14.86 0.21 15.73
CA LYS A 97 -15.98 1.17 15.68
C LYS A 97 -16.61 1.36 17.05
N ASP A 98 -16.89 0.29 17.78
CA ASP A 98 -17.50 0.33 19.11
C ASP A 98 -16.58 1.03 20.13
N ARG A 99 -15.26 0.92 19.93
CA ARG A 99 -14.24 1.61 20.73
C ARG A 99 -13.95 3.05 20.27
N GLY A 100 -14.55 3.50 19.17
CA GLY A 100 -14.27 4.81 18.57
C GLY A 100 -12.81 4.98 18.11
N PHE A 101 -12.13 3.88 17.78
CA PHE A 101 -10.72 3.92 17.39
C PHE A 101 -10.56 4.04 15.88
N SER A 102 -9.85 5.08 15.43
CA SER A 102 -9.46 5.28 14.02
C SER A 102 -8.05 4.75 13.79
N ILE A 103 -7.83 4.14 12.63
CA ILE A 103 -6.51 3.68 12.19
C ILE A 103 -5.87 4.79 11.35
N GLU A 104 -4.79 5.35 11.89
CA GLU A 104 -3.91 6.31 11.22
C GLU A 104 -2.55 5.65 10.92
N THR A 105 -1.70 6.32 10.15
CA THR A 105 -0.43 5.75 9.62
C THR A 105 0.63 5.46 10.69
N ASP A 106 0.50 6.03 11.88
CA ASP A 106 1.44 5.90 13.01
C ASP A 106 1.01 4.84 14.04
N VAL A 107 -0.19 4.26 13.89
CA VAL A 107 -0.70 3.23 14.80
C VAL A 107 0.13 1.96 14.66
N THR A 108 0.75 1.51 15.76
CA THR A 108 1.51 0.26 15.78
C THR A 108 0.62 -0.97 15.96
N PHE A 109 1.15 -2.15 15.63
CA PHE A 109 0.42 -3.40 15.79
C PHE A 109 0.15 -3.73 17.25
N GLU A 110 1.08 -3.41 18.15
CA GLU A 110 0.93 -3.66 19.59
C GLU A 110 -0.26 -2.89 20.14
N LYS A 111 -0.39 -1.60 19.76
CA LYS A 111 -1.52 -0.77 20.18
C LYS A 111 -2.83 -1.29 19.61
N PHE A 112 -2.83 -1.68 18.34
CA PHE A 112 -3.98 -2.28 17.68
C PHE A 112 -4.42 -3.57 18.40
N ALA A 113 -3.48 -4.48 18.67
CA ALA A 113 -3.73 -5.76 19.33
C ALA A 113 -4.25 -5.58 20.76
N GLU A 114 -3.72 -4.60 21.52
CA GLU A 114 -4.21 -4.23 22.84
C GLU A 114 -5.69 -3.82 22.80
N ILE A 115 -6.08 -3.00 21.83
CA ILE A 115 -7.48 -2.56 21.70
C ILE A 115 -8.39 -3.73 21.38
N ILE A 116 -7.99 -4.59 20.44
CA ILE A 116 -8.79 -5.76 20.04
C ILE A 116 -8.92 -6.75 21.21
N SER A 117 -7.83 -7.07 21.91
CA SER A 117 -7.83 -8.09 22.97
C SER A 117 -8.71 -7.76 24.18
N THR A 118 -9.05 -6.49 24.39
CA THR A 118 -9.98 -6.07 25.45
C THR A 118 -11.45 -6.39 25.14
N ASP A 119 -11.78 -6.80 23.91
CA ASP A 119 -13.13 -7.19 23.51
C ASP A 119 -13.30 -8.72 23.59
N LYS A 120 -14.40 -9.17 24.19
CA LYS A 120 -14.70 -10.61 24.33
C LYS A 120 -14.79 -11.34 22.98
N ARG A 121 -15.11 -10.64 21.89
CA ARG A 121 -15.17 -11.23 20.53
C ARG A 121 -13.78 -11.62 20.04
N ALA A 122 -12.71 -11.06 20.59
CA ALA A 122 -11.34 -11.37 20.19
C ALA A 122 -10.92 -12.80 20.52
N THR A 123 -11.56 -13.46 21.49
CA THR A 123 -11.19 -14.84 21.90
C THR A 123 -11.42 -15.87 20.81
N THR A 124 -12.28 -15.59 19.83
CA THR A 124 -12.59 -16.51 18.71
C THR A 124 -11.85 -16.13 17.42
N LEU A 125 -11.07 -15.06 17.42
CA LEU A 125 -10.39 -14.56 16.24
C LEU A 125 -9.02 -15.21 16.09
N ASP A 126 -8.66 -15.58 14.86
CA ASP A 126 -7.32 -16.03 14.55
C ASP A 126 -6.31 -14.88 14.64
N ALA A 127 -5.19 -15.10 15.33
CA ALA A 127 -4.14 -14.10 15.51
C ALA A 127 -3.51 -13.63 14.19
N GLY A 128 -3.37 -14.53 13.22
CA GLY A 128 -2.90 -14.22 11.86
C GLY A 128 -3.88 -13.31 11.13
N ASN A 129 -5.19 -13.59 11.23
CA ASN A 129 -6.22 -12.77 10.62
C ASN A 129 -6.35 -11.37 11.27
N ILE A 130 -6.12 -11.26 12.59
CA ILE A 130 -5.98 -9.96 13.27
C ILE A 130 -4.81 -9.18 12.66
N LYS A 131 -3.64 -9.82 12.48
CA LYS A 131 -2.45 -9.19 11.88
C LYS A 131 -2.68 -8.77 10.43
N LEU A 132 -3.29 -9.63 9.61
CA LEU A 132 -3.64 -9.31 8.22
C LEU A 132 -4.64 -8.16 8.14
N THR A 133 -5.59 -8.10 9.07
CA THR A 133 -6.55 -7.00 9.15
C THR A 133 -5.85 -5.68 9.48
N TYR A 134 -4.95 -5.68 10.46
CA TYR A 134 -4.12 -4.52 10.78
C TYR A 134 -3.34 -4.04 9.55
N ASN A 135 -2.59 -4.92 8.88
CA ASN A 135 -1.80 -4.56 7.70
C ASN A 135 -2.68 -3.92 6.61
N SER A 136 -3.86 -4.50 6.35
CA SER A 136 -4.80 -3.97 5.37
C SER A 136 -5.39 -2.62 5.75
N LEU A 137 -5.56 -2.32 7.03
CA LEU A 137 -6.07 -1.03 7.50
C LEU A 137 -4.99 0.06 7.44
N ILE A 138 -3.74 -0.26 7.80
CA ILE A 138 -2.59 0.65 7.67
C ILE A 138 -2.33 0.97 6.21
N GLU A 139 -2.28 -0.02 5.32
CA GLU A 139 -2.10 0.21 3.87
C GLU A 139 -3.19 1.15 3.32
N LYS A 140 -4.43 0.99 3.78
CA LYS A 140 -5.53 1.88 3.41
C LYS A 140 -5.35 3.30 3.95
N ALA A 141 -4.85 3.46 5.18
CA ALA A 141 -4.57 4.76 5.78
C ALA A 141 -3.44 5.47 5.02
N GLU A 142 -2.35 4.76 4.71
CA GLU A 142 -1.23 5.28 3.91
C GLU A 142 -1.66 5.68 2.50
N ALA A 143 -2.48 4.86 1.84
CA ALA A 143 -3.02 5.17 0.52
C ALA A 143 -3.88 6.44 0.54
N LYS A 144 -4.72 6.59 1.57
CA LYS A 144 -5.55 7.79 1.75
C LYS A 144 -4.70 9.03 1.99
N GLU A 145 -3.66 8.94 2.82
CA GLU A 145 -2.75 10.06 3.09
C GLU A 145 -1.97 10.46 1.85
N LYS A 146 -1.48 9.48 1.10
CA LYS A 146 -0.79 9.72 -0.18
C LYS A 146 -1.68 10.41 -1.20
N GLU A 147 -2.94 10.03 -1.29
CA GLU A 147 -3.90 10.73 -2.17
C GLU A 147 -4.19 12.15 -1.69
N ARG A 148 -4.33 12.37 -0.37
CA ARG A 148 -4.49 13.72 0.21
C ARG A 148 -3.33 14.65 -0.18
N LEU A 149 -2.09 14.19 -0.02
CA LEU A 149 -0.89 14.95 -0.39
C LEU A 149 -0.82 15.24 -1.88
N LYS A 150 -1.20 14.29 -2.74
CA LYS A 150 -1.25 14.52 -4.19
C LYS A 150 -2.33 15.52 -4.57
N GLU A 151 -3.50 15.46 -3.94
CA GLU A 151 -4.59 16.41 -4.18
C GLU A 151 -4.17 17.82 -3.74
N GLU A 152 -3.54 17.95 -2.57
CA GLU A 152 -2.99 19.21 -2.08
C GLU A 152 -1.92 19.77 -3.01
N ALA A 153 -0.97 18.94 -3.47
CA ALA A 153 0.04 19.35 -4.45
C ALA A 153 -0.57 19.78 -5.80
N ARG A 154 -1.61 19.08 -6.26
CA ARG A 154 -2.35 19.46 -7.49
C ARG A 154 -3.09 20.77 -7.30
N ARG A 155 -3.73 20.97 -6.15
CA ARG A 155 -4.40 22.22 -5.79
C ARG A 155 -3.41 23.37 -5.75
N GLN A 156 -2.27 23.20 -5.08
CA GLN A 156 -1.22 24.22 -5.02
C GLN A 156 -0.70 24.57 -6.41
N LYS A 157 -0.40 23.57 -7.25
CA LYS A 157 0.02 23.81 -8.63
C LYS A 157 -1.02 24.59 -9.46
N ARG A 158 -2.32 24.35 -9.24
CA ARG A 158 -3.39 25.13 -9.91
C ARG A 158 -3.41 26.58 -9.45
N LEU A 159 -3.29 26.83 -8.14
CA LEU A 159 -3.19 28.18 -7.59
C LEU A 159 -2.01 28.93 -8.19
N GLU A 160 -0.83 28.30 -8.23
CA GLU A 160 0.36 28.90 -8.84
C GLU A 160 0.19 29.18 -10.34
N GLN A 161 -0.46 28.28 -11.08
CA GLN A 161 -0.72 28.46 -12.50
C GLN A 161 -1.69 29.60 -12.78
N ASN A 162 -2.79 29.67 -12.03
CA ASN A 162 -3.75 30.77 -12.14
C ASN A 162 -3.09 32.11 -11.81
N PHE A 163 -2.31 32.16 -10.73
CA PHE A 163 -1.56 33.35 -10.37
C PHE A 163 -0.57 33.78 -11.45
N LYS A 164 0.20 32.84 -12.04
CA LYS A 164 1.09 33.13 -13.18
C LYS A 164 0.33 33.57 -14.44
N GLN A 165 -0.95 33.20 -14.60
CA GLN A 165 -1.77 33.71 -15.69
C GLN A 165 -2.15 35.18 -15.51
N LEU A 166 -2.26 35.68 -14.27
CA LEU A 166 -2.46 37.11 -14.02
C LEU A 166 -1.32 37.92 -14.63
N PHE A 167 -0.08 37.52 -14.40
CA PHE A 167 1.09 38.18 -15.00
C PHE A 167 1.09 38.15 -16.53
N LYS A 168 0.58 37.09 -17.15
CA LYS A 168 0.48 37.02 -18.63
C LYS A 168 -0.55 38.01 -19.19
N LYS A 169 -1.58 38.36 -18.43
CA LYS A 169 -2.60 39.33 -18.84
C LYS A 169 -2.11 40.78 -18.71
N LEU A 170 -1.07 41.01 -17.91
CA LEU A 170 -0.44 42.32 -17.79
C LEU A 170 0.42 42.58 -19.04
N GLU A 171 -0.07 43.45 -19.91
CA GLU A 171 0.59 43.80 -21.17
C GLU A 171 1.91 44.60 -20.97
N THR A 172 2.16 45.10 -19.76
CA THR A 172 3.23 46.07 -19.44
C THR A 172 4.46 45.49 -18.74
N LEU A 173 4.55 44.16 -18.54
CA LEU A 173 5.69 43.57 -17.83
C LEU A 173 6.97 43.57 -18.70
N SER A 174 7.99 44.31 -18.27
CA SER A 174 9.34 44.37 -18.85
C SER A 174 10.37 43.74 -17.91
N GLU A 175 11.58 43.45 -18.39
CA GLU A 175 12.62 42.73 -17.62
C GLU A 175 13.04 43.42 -16.30
N ASP A 176 12.74 44.71 -16.16
CA ASP A 176 13.02 45.57 -15.01
C ASP A 176 11.81 45.84 -14.09
N THR A 177 10.62 45.30 -14.42
CA THR A 177 9.41 45.50 -13.60
C THR A 177 9.60 44.93 -12.19
N LYS A 178 9.29 45.76 -11.18
CA LYS A 178 9.38 45.37 -9.76
C LYS A 178 8.07 44.80 -9.25
N TRP A 179 8.17 43.97 -8.21
CA TRP A 179 7.00 43.37 -7.55
C TRP A 179 6.00 44.43 -7.08
N ASP A 180 6.49 45.51 -6.46
CA ASP A 180 5.64 46.56 -5.89
C ASP A 180 4.79 47.28 -6.96
N GLU A 181 5.25 47.37 -8.21
CA GLU A 181 4.52 48.00 -9.32
C GLU A 181 3.35 47.16 -9.83
N VAL A 182 3.43 45.84 -9.62
CA VAL A 182 2.46 44.85 -10.09
C VAL A 182 1.46 44.49 -8.98
N LYS A 183 1.89 44.59 -7.73
CA LYS A 183 1.11 44.25 -6.54
C LYS A 183 -0.24 44.98 -6.51
N ASP A 184 -0.23 46.30 -6.65
CA ASP A 184 -1.43 47.14 -6.53
C ASP A 184 -2.46 46.87 -7.64
N GLN A 185 -2.03 46.34 -8.78
CA GLN A 185 -2.92 46.01 -9.90
C GLN A 185 -3.62 44.66 -9.73
N LEU A 186 -3.04 43.76 -8.93
CA LEU A 186 -3.52 42.40 -8.77
C LEU A 186 -4.19 42.16 -7.42
N GLU A 187 -4.09 43.08 -6.46
CA GLU A 187 -4.53 42.84 -5.08
C GLU A 187 -6.02 42.50 -4.94
N THR A 188 -6.89 43.00 -5.82
CA THR A 188 -8.32 42.69 -5.76
C THR A 188 -8.69 41.38 -6.46
N ASP A 189 -7.74 40.75 -7.17
CA ASP A 189 -8.00 39.54 -7.94
C ASP A 189 -8.10 38.29 -7.02
N PRO A 190 -9.14 37.45 -7.18
CA PRO A 190 -9.28 36.23 -6.40
C PRO A 190 -8.09 35.27 -6.50
N ASP A 191 -7.45 35.15 -7.66
CA ASP A 191 -6.30 34.28 -7.87
C ASP A 191 -5.03 34.85 -7.19
N TYR A 192 -4.93 36.17 -7.02
CA TYR A 192 -3.90 36.82 -6.18
C TYR A 192 -4.14 36.52 -4.70
N GLN A 193 -5.36 36.71 -4.23
CA GLN A 193 -5.72 36.49 -2.82
C GLN A 193 -5.61 35.02 -2.40
N ALA A 194 -5.82 34.09 -3.33
CA ALA A 194 -5.75 32.65 -3.09
C ALA A 194 -4.32 32.11 -2.86
N VAL A 195 -3.28 32.82 -3.32
CA VAL A 195 -1.89 32.48 -3.04
C VAL A 195 -1.45 33.20 -1.76
N GLN A 196 -1.04 32.44 -0.75
CA GLN A 196 -0.54 32.94 0.53
C GLN A 196 0.67 32.10 0.95
N PRO A 197 1.62 32.66 1.71
CA PRO A 197 1.75 34.06 2.15
C PRO A 197 2.35 34.99 1.06
N GLU A 198 2.55 36.29 1.37
CA GLU A 198 3.13 37.27 0.41
C GLU A 198 4.51 36.87 -0.12
N SER A 199 5.34 36.19 0.69
CA SER A 199 6.63 35.67 0.22
C SER A 199 6.49 34.65 -0.91
N GLU A 200 5.40 33.88 -0.94
CA GLU A 200 5.11 32.93 -2.01
C GLU A 200 4.70 33.64 -3.30
N ARG A 201 3.95 34.74 -3.18
CA ARG A 201 3.61 35.60 -4.33
C ARG A 201 4.87 36.19 -4.97
N GLN A 202 5.75 36.74 -4.14
CA GLN A 202 7.04 37.29 -4.58
C GLN A 202 7.90 36.21 -5.27
N ARG A 203 7.98 35.01 -4.68
CA ARG A 203 8.71 33.87 -5.27
C ARG A 203 8.17 33.53 -6.66
N LEU A 204 6.85 33.40 -6.82
CA LEU A 204 6.20 33.07 -8.10
C LEU A 204 6.37 34.18 -9.13
N PHE A 205 6.34 35.45 -8.72
CA PHE A 205 6.64 36.59 -9.57
C PHE A 205 8.10 36.54 -10.06
N SER A 206 9.08 36.38 -9.17
CA SER A 206 10.50 36.27 -9.55
C SER A 206 10.76 35.11 -10.51
N GLU A 207 10.11 33.96 -10.30
CA GLU A 207 10.19 32.81 -11.21
C GLU A 207 9.60 33.15 -12.59
N TYR A 208 8.48 33.86 -12.62
CA TYR A 208 7.85 34.31 -13.86
C TYR A 208 8.72 35.33 -14.62
N MET A 209 9.28 36.32 -13.93
CA MET A 209 10.21 37.30 -14.52
C MET A 209 11.46 36.62 -15.09
N THR A 210 12.03 35.65 -14.38
CA THR A 210 13.16 34.84 -14.87
C THR A 210 12.80 34.12 -16.18
N THR A 211 11.58 33.61 -16.29
CA THR A 211 11.08 32.94 -17.51
C THR A 211 10.98 33.92 -18.68
N ILE A 212 10.49 35.15 -18.45
CA ILE A 212 10.45 36.20 -19.47
C ILE A 212 11.87 36.56 -19.93
N THR A 213 12.79 36.83 -19.00
CA THR A 213 14.17 37.19 -19.33
C THR A 213 14.87 36.11 -20.15
N GLN A 214 14.71 34.83 -19.77
CA GLN A 214 15.28 33.71 -20.52
C GLN A 214 14.68 33.58 -21.94
N ALA A 215 13.36 33.78 -22.07
CA ALA A 215 12.68 33.74 -23.37
C ALA A 215 13.15 34.89 -24.30
N CYS A 216 13.36 36.09 -23.74
CA CYS A 216 13.93 37.23 -24.44
C CYS A 216 15.36 36.95 -24.93
N LEU A 217 16.24 36.42 -24.06
CA LEU A 217 17.61 36.05 -24.42
C LEU A 217 17.67 35.03 -25.57
N HIS A 218 16.80 34.00 -25.54
CA HIS A 218 16.73 33.01 -26.61
C HIS A 218 16.27 33.62 -27.94
N THR A 219 15.27 34.50 -27.89
CA THR A 219 14.74 35.21 -29.07
C THR A 219 15.78 36.16 -29.67
N GLN A 220 16.51 36.91 -28.82
CA GLN A 220 17.60 37.77 -29.26
C GLN A 220 18.74 36.98 -29.89
N ASN A 221 19.12 35.83 -29.31
CA ASN A 221 20.15 34.95 -29.86
C ASN A 221 19.73 34.34 -31.21
N LYS A 222 18.47 33.96 -31.38
CA LYS A 222 17.92 33.48 -32.66
C LYS A 222 17.96 34.59 -33.72
N ARG A 223 17.50 35.81 -33.40
CA ARG A 223 17.59 36.99 -34.28
C ARG A 223 19.03 37.30 -34.69
N ARG A 224 20.00 37.20 -33.76
CA ARG A 224 21.43 37.39 -34.06
C ARG A 224 21.98 36.32 -35.02
N LYS A 225 21.58 35.05 -34.86
CA LYS A 225 21.94 33.96 -35.78
C LYS A 225 21.34 34.17 -37.18
N ASP A 226 20.06 34.56 -37.26
CA ASP A 226 19.37 34.81 -38.53
C ASP A 226 19.96 36.01 -39.28
N LYS A 227 20.29 37.11 -38.57
CA LYS A 227 21.01 38.25 -39.16
C LYS A 227 22.39 37.85 -39.70
N LYS A 228 23.16 37.02 -38.97
CA LYS A 228 24.44 36.48 -39.45
C LYS A 228 24.28 35.60 -40.70
N LYS A 229 23.20 34.81 -40.78
CA LYS A 229 22.91 33.92 -41.94
C LYS A 229 22.51 34.72 -43.19
N LYS A 230 21.63 35.73 -43.04
CA LYS A 230 21.30 36.67 -44.14
C LYS A 230 22.53 37.41 -44.65
N LYS A 231 23.38 37.92 -43.75
CA LYS A 231 24.61 38.63 -44.15
C LYS A 231 25.58 37.75 -44.94
N LYS A 232 25.68 36.45 -44.63
CA LYS A 232 26.49 35.49 -45.41
C LYS A 232 25.90 35.19 -46.80
N GLN A 233 24.58 35.12 -46.94
CA GLN A 233 23.91 34.91 -48.24
C GLN A 233 24.05 36.13 -49.15
N THR A 234 23.90 37.35 -48.62
CA THR A 234 24.07 38.59 -49.41
C THR A 234 25.50 38.72 -49.95
N VAL A 235 26.52 38.38 -49.14
CA VAL A 235 27.93 38.41 -49.57
C VAL A 235 28.25 37.39 -50.65
N GLN A 236 27.57 36.23 -50.67
CA GLN A 236 27.76 35.23 -51.74
C GLN A 236 27.08 35.63 -53.05
N GLN A 237 25.98 36.38 -53.03
CA GLN A 237 25.31 36.88 -54.24
C GLN A 237 26.06 38.06 -54.88
N THR A 238 26.69 38.93 -54.10
CA THR A 238 27.51 40.04 -54.63
C THR A 238 28.84 39.60 -55.26
N ASN A 239 29.29 38.36 -55.02
CA ASN A 239 30.53 37.83 -55.60
C ASN A 239 30.31 37.00 -56.89
N GLN A 240 29.08 36.97 -57.41
CA GLN A 240 28.70 36.27 -58.65
C GLN A 240 28.13 37.21 -59.74
N THR A 241 28.21 38.53 -59.54
CA THR A 241 27.90 39.56 -60.55
C THR A 241 29.16 40.34 -60.84
#